data_AF-A0A353GVB9-F1
#
_entry.id   AF-A0A353GVB9-F1
#
_cell.length_a   1.000
_cell.length_b   1.000
_cell.length_c   1.000
_cell.angle_alpha   90.00
_cell.angle_beta   90.00
_cell.angle_gamma   90.00
#
_symmetry.space_group_name_H-M   'P 1'
#
loop_
_entity.id
_entity.type
_entity.pdbx_description
1 polymer ?
#
loop_
_entity_poly.entity_id
_entity_poly.type
_entity_poly.pdbx_seq_one_letter_code
_entity_poly.pdbx_strand_id
1 'polypeptide(L)'
;MGKLDLSFTTWLIFLGAALLEVGGDAIIRKGLRGTSLLFIVIGGLILAGYGLLVNTINWDFSKLLGVYVAVFAIVSVLCGQFLFKENIPYSTWLGLAIIVAGGFVIQFGSAH
;
A
#
# COMPACT_ATOMS: atom_id res chain seq x y z
N MET A 1 25.90 -18.43 -0.98
CA MET A 1 25.02 -17.26 -0.84
C MET A 1 24.33 -17.03 -2.18
N GLY A 2 23.06 -17.33 -2.43
CA GLY A 2 21.92 -17.53 -1.54
C GLY A 2 20.72 -16.95 -2.29
N LYS A 3 20.14 -17.69 -3.25
CA LYS A 3 18.90 -17.27 -3.97
C LYS A 3 17.69 -17.04 -3.04
N LEU A 4 17.88 -17.21 -1.73
CA LEU A 4 16.91 -17.02 -0.65
C LEU A 4 16.88 -15.57 -0.12
N ASP A 5 17.84 -14.71 -0.46
CA ASP A 5 17.91 -13.34 0.08
C ASP A 5 17.05 -12.33 -0.71
N LEU A 6 16.90 -12.51 -2.04
CA LEU A 6 16.17 -11.55 -2.89
C LEU A 6 14.65 -11.52 -2.63
N SER A 7 14.01 -12.68 -2.39
CA SER A 7 12.55 -12.71 -2.15
C SER A 7 12.17 -12.10 -0.81
N PHE A 8 12.88 -12.45 0.27
CA PHE A 8 12.55 -11.94 1.61
C PHE A 8 12.77 -10.43 1.72
N THR A 9 13.87 -9.93 1.17
CA THR A 9 14.13 -8.49 1.09
C THR A 9 13.09 -7.77 0.23
N THR A 10 12.65 -8.36 -0.89
CA THR A 10 11.58 -7.79 -1.72
C THR A 10 10.27 -7.67 -0.93
N TRP A 11 9.87 -8.73 -0.22
CA TRP A 11 8.67 -8.69 0.64
C TRP A 11 8.78 -7.66 1.76
N LEU A 12 9.95 -7.50 2.37
CA LEU A 12 10.19 -6.45 3.37
C LEU A 12 10.11 -5.04 2.77
N ILE A 13 10.65 -4.83 1.56
CA ILE A 13 10.54 -3.56 0.85
C ILE A 13 9.08 -3.25 0.53
N PHE A 14 8.30 -4.24 0.08
CA PHE A 14 6.85 -4.08 -0.14
C PHE A 14 6.08 -3.77 1.13
N LEU A 15 6.40 -4.43 2.24
CA LEU A 15 5.76 -4.16 3.52
C LEU A 15 6.12 -2.75 4.00
N GLY A 16 7.39 -2.36 3.91
CA GLY A 16 7.86 -1.01 4.23
C GLY A 16 7.24 0.05 3.34
N ALA A 17 7.09 -0.23 2.05
CA ALA A 17 6.43 0.63 1.07
C ALA A 17 4.95 0.84 1.42
N ALA A 18 4.20 -0.23 1.71
CA ALA A 18 2.80 -0.13 2.12
C ALA A 18 2.64 0.64 3.44
N LEU A 19 3.54 0.45 4.40
CA LEU A 19 3.54 1.20 5.66
C LEU A 19 3.86 2.69 5.44
N LEU A 20 4.80 3.02 4.56
CA LEU A 20 5.12 4.39 4.18
C LEU A 20 3.94 5.05 3.46
N GLU A 21 3.29 4.35 2.53
CA GLU A 21 2.14 4.87 1.81
C GLU A 21 0.98 5.18 2.76
N VAL A 22 0.57 4.19 3.56
CA VAL A 22 -0.52 4.34 4.52
C VAL A 22 -0.19 5.35 5.63
N GLY A 23 1.08 5.39 6.07
CA GLY A 23 1.57 6.38 7.03
C GLY A 23 1.58 7.81 6.45
N GLY A 24 2.03 7.97 5.21
CA GLY A 24 2.00 9.24 4.49
C GLY A 24 0.57 9.78 4.34
N ASP A 25 -0.37 8.93 3.91
CA ASP A 25 -1.79 9.27 3.81
C ASP A 25 -2.39 9.66 5.16
N ALA A 26 -2.06 8.94 6.22
CA ALA A 26 -2.52 9.27 7.57
C ALA A 26 -2.02 10.65 8.04
N ILE A 27 -0.75 10.98 7.74
CA ILE A 27 -0.15 12.28 8.07
C ILE A 27 -0.78 13.40 7.24
N ILE A 28 -1.03 13.21 5.95
CA ILE A 28 -1.74 14.17 5.11
C ILE A 28 -3.15 14.39 5.65
N ARG A 29 -3.89 13.33 5.97
CA ARG A 29 -5.24 13.40 6.55
C ARG A 29 -5.24 14.20 7.86
N LYS A 30 -4.23 14.02 8.70
CA LYS A 30 -4.03 14.81 9.93
C LYS A 30 -3.72 16.28 9.63
N GLY A 31 -2.89 16.56 8.63
CA GLY A 31 -2.56 17.92 8.20
C GLY A 31 -3.77 18.67 7.63
N LEU A 32 -4.59 18.01 6.81
CA LEU A 32 -5.83 18.58 6.24
C LEU A 32 -6.88 18.86 7.32
N ARG A 33 -7.05 17.96 8.30
CA ARG A 33 -7.99 18.17 9.42
C ARG A 33 -7.51 19.22 10.44
N GLY A 34 -6.20 19.39 10.58
CA GLY A 34 -5.57 20.33 11.52
C GLY A 34 -5.12 21.65 10.91
N THR A 35 -5.38 21.91 9.62
CA THR A 35 -4.91 23.10 8.87
C THR A 35 -3.40 23.34 8.97
N SER A 36 -2.60 22.27 9.01
CA SER A 36 -1.14 22.37 9.12
C SER A 36 -0.49 21.87 7.83
N LEU A 37 -0.03 22.84 7.04
CA LEU A 37 0.63 22.63 5.75
C LEU A 37 1.91 21.78 5.90
N LEU A 38 2.58 21.87 7.06
CA LEU A 38 3.77 21.11 7.38
C LEU A 38 3.52 19.60 7.35
N PHE A 39 2.41 19.13 7.93
CA PHE A 39 2.06 17.70 7.90
C PHE A 39 1.72 17.24 6.49
N ILE A 40 1.07 18.09 5.68
CA ILE A 40 0.76 17.76 4.28
C ILE A 40 2.05 17.57 3.48
N VAL A 41 3.02 18.49 3.62
CA VAL A 41 4.31 18.41 2.93
C VAL A 41 5.11 17.19 3.38
N ILE A 42 5.15 16.91 4.69
CA ILE A 42 5.86 15.73 5.23
C ILE A 42 5.24 14.43 4.69
N GLY A 43 3.91 14.31 4.73
CA GLY A 43 3.23 13.13 4.18
C GLY A 43 3.42 12.98 2.68
N GLY A 44 3.45 14.09 1.92
CA GLY A 44 3.76 14.08 0.50
C GLY A 44 5.19 13.63 0.19
N LEU A 45 6.17 14.04 0.98
CA LEU A 45 7.56 13.58 0.85
C LEU A 45 7.70 12.09 1.14
N ILE A 46 6.96 11.59 2.14
CA ILE A 46 6.92 10.16 2.47
C ILE A 46 6.33 9.35 1.31
N LEU A 47 5.23 9.82 0.71
CA LEU A 47 4.62 9.19 -0.47
C LEU A 47 5.56 9.22 -1.69
N ALA A 48 6.23 10.34 -1.93
CA ALA A 48 7.20 10.46 -3.02
C ALA A 48 8.38 9.47 -2.85
N GLY A 49 8.91 9.34 -1.63
CA GLY A 49 9.98 8.40 -1.30
C GLY A 49 9.56 6.94 -1.48
N TYR A 50 8.35 6.60 -1.06
CA TYR A 50 7.76 5.29 -1.33
C TYR A 50 7.64 5.02 -2.85
N GLY A 51 7.06 5.96 -3.61
CA GLY A 51 6.86 5.80 -5.05
C GLY A 51 8.17 5.57 -5.80
N LEU A 52 9.26 6.23 -5.38
CA LEU A 52 10.59 5.99 -5.91
C LEU A 52 11.08 4.57 -5.58
N LEU A 53 10.97 4.13 -4.32
CA LEU A 53 11.39 2.78 -3.90
C LEU A 53 10.67 1.67 -4.67
N VAL A 54 9.35 1.76 -4.83
CA VAL A 54 8.57 0.72 -5.51
C VAL A 54 8.89 0.65 -7.01
N ASN A 55 9.15 1.80 -7.64
CA ASN A 55 9.51 1.88 -9.06
C ASN A 55 10.98 1.52 -9.32
N THR A 56 11.82 1.36 -8.29
CA THR A 56 13.21 0.90 -8.49
C THR A 56 13.29 -0.61 -8.69
N ILE A 57 12.21 -1.36 -8.41
CA ILE A 57 12.15 -2.82 -8.52
C ILE A 57 11.79 -3.20 -9.96
N ASN A 58 12.71 -3.88 -10.65
CA ASN A 58 12.52 -4.43 -12.00
C ASN A 58 11.61 -5.67 -11.99
N TRP A 59 10.34 -5.51 -11.62
CA TRP A 59 9.31 -6.53 -11.78
C TRP A 59 8.31 -6.10 -12.87
N ASP A 60 7.55 -7.04 -13.43
CA ASP A 60 6.48 -6.70 -14.38
C ASP A 60 5.50 -5.72 -13.72
N PHE A 61 5.52 -4.47 -14.18
CA PHE A 61 4.75 -3.36 -13.59
C PHE A 61 3.27 -3.72 -13.43
N SER A 62 2.68 -4.40 -14.41
CA SER A 62 1.28 -4.85 -14.39
C SER A 62 0.97 -5.86 -13.28
N LYS A 63 1.88 -6.82 -13.02
CA LYS A 63 1.72 -7.81 -11.95
C LYS A 63 1.98 -7.20 -10.58
N LEU A 64 3.02 -6.38 -10.51
CA LEU A 64 3.39 -5.62 -9.32
C LEU A 64 2.22 -4.73 -8.86
N LEU A 65 1.59 -4.00 -9.78
CA LEU A 65 0.44 -3.15 -9.49
C LEU A 65 -0.73 -3.93 -8.87
N GLY A 66 -1.06 -5.11 -9.41
CA GLY A 66 -2.16 -5.93 -8.90
C GLY A 66 -1.98 -6.39 -7.45
N VAL A 67 -0.79 -6.91 -7.12
CA VAL A 67 -0.44 -7.32 -5.75
C VAL A 67 -0.37 -6.11 -4.83
N TYR A 68 0.22 -5.02 -5.34
CA TYR A 68 0.40 -3.78 -4.60
C TYR A 68 -0.93 -3.20 -4.12
N VAL A 69 -1.89 -3.02 -5.04
CA VAL A 69 -3.20 -2.46 -4.73
C VAL A 69 -3.95 -3.32 -3.71
N ALA A 70 -3.84 -4.65 -3.80
CA ALA A 70 -4.46 -5.56 -2.84
C ALA A 70 -3.85 -5.40 -1.44
N VAL A 71 -2.52 -5.38 -1.34
CA VAL A 71 -1.82 -5.20 -0.05
C VAL A 71 -2.12 -3.82 0.53
N PHE A 72 -2.04 -2.77 -0.27
CA PHE A 72 -2.36 -1.41 0.14
C PHE A 72 -3.79 -1.29 0.69
N ALA A 73 -4.78 -1.88 0.01
CA ALA A 73 -6.16 -1.87 0.47
C ALA A 73 -6.32 -2.57 1.83
N ILE A 74 -5.66 -3.71 2.03
CA ILE A 74 -5.68 -4.43 3.31
C ILE A 74 -5.06 -3.57 4.41
N VAL A 75 -3.84 -3.06 4.19
CA VAL A 75 -3.12 -2.26 5.19
C VAL A 75 -3.87 -0.96 5.49
N SER A 76 -4.49 -0.32 4.49
CA SER A 76 -5.31 0.88 4.67
C SER A 76 -6.55 0.63 5.52
N VAL A 77 -7.29 -0.45 5.26
CA VAL A 77 -8.49 -0.80 6.05
C VAL A 77 -8.11 -1.18 7.48
N LEU A 78 -7.05 -1.98 7.65
CA LEU A 78 -6.52 -2.32 8.98
C LEU A 78 -6.04 -1.08 9.73
N CYS A 79 -5.32 -0.18 9.07
CA CYS A 79 -4.90 1.10 9.64
C CYS A 79 -6.12 1.95 10.06
N GLY A 80 -7.13 2.06 9.19
CA GLY A 80 -8.41 2.70 9.51
C GLY A 80 -9.06 2.13 10.77
N GLN A 81 -9.07 0.81 10.88
CA GLN A 81 -9.65 0.10 12.02
C GLN A 81 -8.82 0.25 13.31
N PHE A 82 -7.49 0.11 13.24
CA PHE A 82 -6.61 0.07 14.42
C PHE A 82 -6.14 1.46 14.88
N LEU A 83 -5.73 2.33 13.96
CA LEU A 83 -5.18 3.66 14.27
C LEU A 83 -6.29 4.71 14.44
N PHE A 84 -7.32 4.66 13.60
CA PHE A 84 -8.42 5.63 13.66
C PHE A 84 -9.64 5.13 14.44
N LYS A 85 -9.65 3.85 14.85
CA LYS A 85 -10.78 3.19 15.53
C LYS A 85 -12.10 3.41 14.80
N GLU A 86 -12.05 3.52 13.47
CA GLU A 86 -13.26 3.67 12.65
C GLU A 86 -14.05 2.36 12.68
N ASN A 87 -15.36 2.46 12.83
CA ASN A 87 -16.24 1.31 12.69
C ASN A 87 -16.40 1.01 11.20
N ILE A 88 -15.55 0.12 10.69
CA ILE A 88 -15.53 -0.24 9.27
C ILE A 88 -16.79 -1.07 8.96
N PRO A 89 -17.69 -0.59 8.09
CA PRO A 89 -18.93 -1.30 7.78
C PRO A 89 -18.63 -2.59 7.01
N TYR A 90 -19.53 -3.58 7.11
CA TYR A 90 -19.41 -4.87 6.42
C TYR A 90 -19.30 -4.73 4.88
N SER A 91 -19.84 -3.65 4.31
CA SER A 91 -19.70 -3.33 2.88
C SER A 91 -18.25 -3.03 2.48
N THR A 92 -17.45 -2.41 3.35
CA THR A 92 -16.03 -2.15 3.11
C THR A 92 -15.22 -3.45 3.09
N TRP A 93 -15.56 -4.41 3.96
CA TRP A 93 -14.95 -5.74 3.95
C TRP A 93 -15.27 -6.51 2.66
N LEU A 94 -16.50 -6.40 2.15
CA LEU A 94 -16.86 -6.98 0.86
C LEU A 94 -16.07 -6.33 -0.29
N GLY A 95 -15.96 -5.00 -0.29
CA GLY A 95 -15.13 -4.28 -1.26
C GLY A 95 -13.66 -4.70 -1.21
N LEU A 96 -13.11 -4.89 0.01
CA LEU A 96 -11.75 -5.38 0.20
C LEU A 96 -11.56 -6.78 -0.39
N ALA A 97 -12.52 -7.68 -0.18
CA ALA A 97 -12.48 -9.03 -0.76
C ALA A 97 -12.45 -8.99 -2.30
N ILE A 98 -13.21 -8.06 -2.92
CA ILE A 98 -13.22 -7.87 -4.38
C ILE A 98 -11.87 -7.33 -4.87
N ILE A 99 -11.29 -6.35 -4.17
CA ILE A 99 -9.97 -5.79 -4.53
C ILE A 99 -8.90 -6.89 -4.48
N VAL A 100 -8.90 -7.69 -3.41
CA VAL A 100 -7.98 -8.82 -3.27
C VAL A 100 -8.19 -9.83 -4.40
N ALA A 101 -9.43 -10.22 -4.69
CA ALA A 101 -9.75 -11.11 -5.80
C ALA A 101 -9.28 -10.53 -7.16
N GLY A 102 -9.47 -9.24 -7.39
CA GLY A 102 -8.96 -8.54 -8.59
C GLY A 102 -7.43 -8.58 -8.68
N GLY A 103 -6.73 -8.37 -7.56
CA GLY A 103 -5.27 -8.54 -7.48
C GLY A 103 -4.83 -9.96 -7.83
N PHE A 104 -5.54 -10.98 -7.35
CA PHE A 104 -5.30 -12.37 -7.74
C PHE A 104 -5.52 -12.59 -9.24
N VAL A 105 -6.58 -12.05 -9.82
CA VAL A 105 -6.85 -12.14 -11.26
C VAL A 105 -5.73 -11.49 -12.07
N ILE A 106 -5.20 -10.34 -11.66
CA ILE A 106 -4.09 -9.67 -12.34
C ILE A 106 -2.79 -10.47 -12.20
N GLN A 107 -2.54 -11.05 -11.02
CA GLN A 107 -1.32 -11.81 -10.76
C GLN A 107 -1.27 -13.14 -11.53
N PHE A 108 -2.40 -13.83 -11.63
CA PHE A 108 -2.53 -15.12 -12.32
C PHE A 108 -3.03 -15.00 -13.75
N GLY A 109 -3.49 -13.81 -14.15
CA GLY A 109 -3.86 -13.47 -15.51
C GLY A 109 -2.65 -13.55 -16.42
N SER A 110 -2.56 -14.65 -17.16
CA SER A 110 -1.54 -14.84 -18.18
C SER A 110 -2.03 -14.16 -19.46
N ALA A 111 -1.30 -13.13 -19.93
CA ALA A 111 -1.50 -12.62 -21.28
C ALA A 111 -1.16 -13.74 -22.26
N HIS A 112 -2.18 -14.26 -22.95
CA HIS A 112 -2.01 -15.13 -24.11
C HIS A 112 -1.73 -14.27 -25.34
#